data_AF-A0A6N9ELY8-F1
#
_entry.id   AF-A0A6N9ELY8-F1
#
_cell.length_a   1.000
_cell.length_b   1.000
_cell.length_c   1.000
_cell.angle_alpha   90.00
_cell.angle_beta   90.00
_cell.angle_gamma   90.00
#
_symmetry.space_group_name_H-M   'P 1'
#
loop_
_entity.id
_entity.type
_entity.pdbx_description
1 polymer ?
#
loop_
_entity_poly.entity_id
_entity_poly.type
_entity_poly.pdbx_seq_one_letter_code
_entity_poly.pdbx_strand_id
1 'polypeptide(L)'
;MTSTLRHIEPGIAELVIAIHNNGFSGGNTVGPVGLAPFHDFDSVVTTEMRDTLDAVAAGLKNGSITPGMSCLDWPLPPTVGNRGDDQAMA
;
A
#
# COMPACT_ATOMS: atom_id res chain seq x y z
N MET A 1 -4.75 17.26 12.06
CA MET A 1 -4.51 15.81 12.12
C MET A 1 -5.06 15.20 10.84
N THR A 2 -4.37 14.20 10.28
CA THR A 2 -4.83 13.44 9.10
C THR A 2 -4.60 11.95 9.33
N SER A 3 -5.23 11.12 8.52
CA SER A 3 -5.15 9.67 8.55
C SER A 3 -4.54 9.13 7.25
N THR A 4 -3.85 8.00 7.34
CA THR A 4 -3.42 7.26 6.16
C THR A 4 -4.59 6.47 5.58
N LEU A 5 -4.74 6.53 4.25
CA LEU A 5 -5.78 5.83 3.52
C LEU A 5 -5.17 4.74 2.66
N ARG A 6 -5.67 3.52 2.85
CA ARG A 6 -5.60 2.49 1.82
C ARG A 6 -6.75 2.77 0.85
N HIS A 7 -6.45 3.20 -0.36
CA HIS A 7 -7.46 3.51 -1.36
C HIS A 7 -7.99 2.21 -1.99
N ILE A 8 -8.80 1.48 -1.22
CA ILE A 8 -9.36 0.19 -1.61
C ILE A 8 -10.36 0.35 -2.76
N GLU A 9 -11.16 1.42 -2.78
CA GLU A 9 -12.16 1.65 -3.82
C GLU A 9 -11.57 1.73 -5.23
N PRO A 10 -10.60 2.63 -5.53
CA PRO A 10 -9.97 2.63 -6.84
C PRO A 10 -9.17 1.34 -7.09
N GLY A 11 -8.56 0.76 -6.06
CA GLY A 11 -7.86 -0.53 -6.20
C GLY A 11 -8.79 -1.66 -6.66
N ILE A 12 -10.00 -1.78 -6.09
CA ILE A 12 -10.99 -2.78 -6.53
C ILE A 12 -11.51 -2.44 -7.92
N ALA A 13 -11.79 -1.16 -8.21
CA ALA A 13 -12.28 -0.73 -9.51
C ALA A 13 -11.29 -1.10 -10.63
N GLU A 14 -9.99 -0.88 -10.42
CA GLU A 14 -8.93 -1.27 -11.35
C GLU A 14 -8.89 -2.78 -11.59
N LEU A 15 -9.03 -3.59 -10.54
CA LEU A 15 -9.06 -5.06 -10.67
C LEU A 15 -10.28 -5.53 -11.45
N VAL A 16 -11.46 -4.96 -11.21
CA VAL A 16 -12.69 -5.30 -11.95
C VAL A 16 -12.54 -4.94 -13.43
N ILE A 17 -11.97 -3.78 -13.75
CA ILE A 17 -11.68 -3.37 -15.14
C ILE A 17 -10.67 -4.32 -15.78
N ALA A 18 -9.61 -4.72 -15.06
CA ALA A 18 -8.62 -5.66 -15.55
C ALA A 18 -9.23 -7.03 -15.86
N ILE A 19 -10.15 -7.53 -15.03
CA ILE A 19 -10.89 -8.77 -15.28
C ILE A 19 -11.76 -8.63 -16.54
N HIS A 20 -12.54 -7.55 -16.64
CA HIS A 20 -13.39 -7.27 -17.80
C HIS A 20 -12.57 -7.22 -19.11
N ASN A 21 -11.39 -6.63 -19.07
CA ASN A 21 -10.50 -6.49 -20.23
C ASN A 21 -9.63 -7.72 -20.47
N ASN A 22 -9.89 -8.85 -19.79
CA ASN A 22 -9.11 -10.09 -19.91
C ASN A 22 -7.60 -9.93 -19.58
N GLY A 23 -7.24 -8.89 -18.82
CA GLY A 23 -5.86 -8.55 -18.46
C GLY A 23 -5.49 -8.85 -17.01
N PHE A 24 -6.37 -9.48 -16.25
CA PHE A 24 -6.13 -9.81 -14.84
C PHE A 24 -5.19 -11.01 -14.70
N SER A 25 -4.03 -10.81 -14.06
CA SER A 25 -3.20 -11.90 -13.55
C SER A 25 -3.56 -12.14 -12.09
N GLY A 26 -4.00 -13.35 -11.74
CA GLY A 26 -4.24 -13.72 -10.35
C GLY A 26 -2.99 -13.55 -9.47
N GLY A 27 -3.19 -13.42 -8.17
CA GLY A 27 -2.12 -13.20 -7.19
C GLY A 27 -2.30 -11.89 -6.41
N ASN A 28 -1.19 -11.41 -5.82
CA ASN A 28 -1.19 -10.19 -5.02
C ASN A 28 -1.03 -8.95 -5.90
N THR A 29 -1.80 -7.92 -5.60
CA THR A 29 -1.74 -6.62 -6.28
C THR A 29 -1.47 -5.50 -5.28
N VAL A 30 -0.69 -4.50 -5.69
CA VAL A 30 -0.41 -3.31 -4.88
C VAL A 30 -1.34 -2.20 -5.34
N GLY A 31 -2.20 -1.74 -4.44
CA GLY A 31 -3.13 -0.65 -4.69
C GLY A 31 -2.62 0.71 -4.21
N PRO A 32 -3.29 1.81 -4.62
CA PRO A 32 -2.91 3.15 -4.24
C PRO A 32 -3.07 3.41 -2.73
N VAL A 33 -2.25 4.33 -2.23
CA VAL A 33 -2.27 4.83 -0.84
C VAL A 33 -2.23 6.36 -0.85
N GLY A 34 -2.70 7.00 0.21
CA GLY A 34 -2.64 8.45 0.33
C GLY A 34 -2.97 8.96 1.73
N LEU A 35 -3.13 10.27 1.84
CA LEU A 35 -3.51 10.96 3.06
C LEU A 35 -4.91 11.57 2.91
N ALA A 36 -5.68 11.52 3.99
CA ALA A 36 -6.96 12.22 4.07
C ALA A 36 -6.77 13.75 4.22
N PRO A 37 -7.83 14.56 4.07
CA PRO A 37 -7.81 15.97 4.49
C PRO A 37 -7.47 16.14 5.97
N PHE A 38 -7.02 17.34 6.39
CA PHE A 38 -6.57 17.61 7.77
C PHE A 38 -7.71 17.80 8.80
N HIS A 39 -8.96 17.52 8.41
CA HIS A 39 -10.16 17.68 9.24
C HIS A 39 -10.23 19.07 9.91
N ASP A 40 -10.61 19.14 11.18
CA ASP A 40 -10.75 20.39 11.97
C ASP A 40 -9.43 21.15 12.18
N PHE A 41 -8.30 20.60 11.75
CA PHE A 41 -6.97 21.17 11.99
C PHE A 41 -6.40 21.87 10.76
N ASP A 42 -7.15 21.98 9.66
CA ASP A 42 -6.64 22.57 8.42
C ASP A 42 -6.05 23.99 8.64
N SER A 43 -6.64 24.76 9.55
CA SER A 43 -6.22 26.13 9.91
C SER A 43 -4.91 26.22 10.69
N VAL A 44 -4.47 25.12 11.33
CA VAL A 44 -3.23 25.08 12.13
C VAL A 44 -2.10 24.32 11.43
N VAL A 45 -2.39 23.68 10.29
CA VAL A 45 -1.40 22.99 9.47
C VAL A 45 -0.67 24.01 8.60
N THR A 46 0.61 24.23 8.90
CA THR A 46 1.43 25.22 8.20
C THR A 46 1.80 24.75 6.79
N THR A 47 2.20 25.70 5.93
CA THR A 47 2.73 25.39 4.59
C THR A 47 3.94 24.47 4.68
N GLU A 48 4.88 24.74 5.59
CA GLU A 48 6.07 23.88 5.79
C GLU A 48 5.71 22.42 6.10
N MET A 49 4.68 22.20 6.93
CA MET A 49 4.20 20.84 7.24
C MET A 49 3.63 20.15 5.99
N ARG A 50 2.90 20.88 5.14
CA ARG A 50 2.35 20.35 3.88
C ARG A 50 3.46 20.02 2.90
N ASP A 51 4.40 20.94 2.71
CA ASP A 51 5.55 20.77 1.82
C ASP A 51 6.41 19.57 2.24
N THR A 52 6.58 19.37 3.54
CA THR A 52 7.27 18.19 4.09
C THR A 52 6.53 16.90 3.73
N LEU A 53 5.21 16.86 3.87
CA LEU A 53 4.42 15.69 3.51
C LEU A 53 4.47 15.40 2.00
N ASP A 54 4.44 16.44 1.16
CA ASP A 54 4.55 16.30 -0.30
C ASP A 54 5.93 15.79 -0.71
N ALA A 55 7.00 16.30 -0.09
CA ALA A 55 8.36 15.83 -0.32
C ALA A 55 8.53 14.36 0.10
N VAL A 56 7.96 13.95 1.24
CA VAL A 56 7.99 12.56 1.70
C VAL A 56 7.19 11.66 0.76
N ALA A 57 5.99 12.08 0.34
CA ALA A 57 5.18 11.32 -0.60
C ALA A 57 5.89 11.12 -1.96
N ALA A 58 6.54 12.17 -2.46
CA ALA A 58 7.35 12.09 -3.67
C ALA A 58 8.54 11.14 -3.50
N GLY A 59 9.25 11.23 -2.36
CA GLY A 59 10.39 10.36 -2.05
C GLY A 59 10.01 8.89 -1.89
N LEU A 60 8.84 8.59 -1.31
CA LEU A 60 8.31 7.23 -1.23
C LEU A 60 7.92 6.70 -2.62
N LYS A 61 7.34 7.55 -3.48
CA LYS A 61 6.90 7.16 -4.83
C LYS A 61 8.07 6.94 -5.79
N ASN A 62 9.12 7.75 -5.70
CA ASN A 62 10.30 7.64 -6.55
C ASN A 62 11.39 6.71 -5.98
N GLY A 63 11.18 6.18 -4.76
CA GLY A 63 12.11 5.26 -4.10
C GLY A 63 13.33 5.92 -3.45
N SER A 64 13.42 7.26 -3.39
CA SER A 64 14.49 7.95 -2.66
C SER A 64 14.33 7.87 -1.15
N ILE A 65 13.11 7.57 -0.67
CA ILE A 65 12.82 7.26 0.73
C ILE A 65 12.40 5.79 0.78
N THR A 66 13.16 4.98 1.50
CA THR A 66 12.81 3.59 1.80
C THR A 66 12.28 3.52 3.23
N PRO A 67 11.04 3.07 3.46
CA PRO A 67 10.57 2.80 4.82
C PRO A 67 11.43 1.68 5.43
N GLY A 68 11.83 1.84 6.69
CA GLY A 68 12.80 0.96 7.36
C GLY A 68 12.38 -0.49 7.61
N MET A 69 11.21 -0.91 7.10
CA MET A 69 10.74 -2.30 7.13
C MET A 69 9.94 -2.58 5.86
N SER A 70 10.46 -3.42 4.97
CA SER A 70 9.66 -3.98 3.88
C SER A 70 8.73 -5.06 4.45
N CYS A 71 7.52 -5.21 3.89
CA CYS A 71 6.67 -6.36 4.20
C CYS A 71 7.29 -7.71 3.80
N LEU A 72 8.39 -7.67 3.03
CA LEU A 72 9.23 -8.83 2.68
C LEU A 72 10.33 -9.12 3.73
N ASP A 73 10.61 -8.18 4.64
CA ASP A 73 11.66 -8.32 5.67
C ASP A 73 11.11 -8.89 6.98
N TRP A 74 9.79 -8.99 7.13
CA TRP A 74 9.20 -9.82 8.18
C TRP A 74 9.60 -11.27 7.91
N PRO A 75 10.03 -12.06 8.92
CA PRO A 75 10.25 -13.49 8.74
C PRO A 75 8.91 -14.12 8.37
N LEU A 76 8.64 -14.22 7.07
CA LEU A 76 7.56 -15.03 6.56
C LEU A 76 7.81 -16.44 7.10
N PRO A 77 6.82 -17.13 7.70
CA PRO A 77 6.93 -18.57 7.81
C PRO A 77 7.25 -19.09 6.39
N PRO A 78 8.09 -20.14 6.25
CA PRO A 78 8.39 -20.71 4.94
C PRO A 78 7.07 -20.86 4.19
N THR A 79 7.03 -20.31 2.98
CA THR A 79 5.84 -20.27 2.14
C THR A 79 5.17 -21.63 2.21
N VAL A 80 4.01 -21.69 2.86
CA VAL A 80 3.10 -22.81 2.71
C VAL A 80 2.92 -22.94 1.20
N GLY A 81 3.51 -24.01 0.66
CA GLY A 81 3.13 -24.53 -0.65
C GLY A 81 1.64 -24.82 -0.62
N ASN A 82 1.05 -25.20 -1.73
CA ASN A 82 -0.41 -25.27 -1.86
C ASN A 82 -1.08 -26.23 -0.85
N ARG A 83 -1.32 -25.82 0.41
CA ARG A 83 -2.10 -26.38 1.53
C ARG A 83 -2.31 -27.90 1.60
N GLY A 84 -1.42 -28.68 0.98
CA GLY A 84 -1.59 -30.08 0.65
C GLY A 84 -0.27 -30.85 0.70
N ASP A 85 0.85 -30.13 0.76
CA ASP A 85 2.20 -30.61 0.98
C ASP A 85 2.65 -30.51 2.45
N ASP A 86 1.91 -29.81 3.30
CA ASP A 86 2.28 -29.54 4.71
C ASP A 86 2.01 -30.72 5.68
N GLN A 87 1.59 -31.91 5.20
CA GLN A 87 1.28 -33.07 6.05
C GLN A 87 2.34 -34.19 6.02
N ALA A 88 3.50 -33.95 5.40
CA ALA A 88 4.54 -34.98 5.23
C ALA A 88 5.73 -34.88 6.20
N MET A 89 5.66 -34.06 7.25
CA MET A 89 6.73 -33.94 8.24
C MET A 89 6.23 -34.25 9.66
N ALA A 90 6.07 -35.54 9.92
CA ALA A 90 6.09 -36.18 11.24
C ALA A 90 7.13 -37.32 11.19
#